data_AF-A0A7V6DBS3-F1
#
_entry.id   AF-A0A7V6DBS3-F1
#
_cell.length_a   1.000
_cell.length_b   1.000
_cell.length_c   1.000
_cell.angle_alpha   90.00
_cell.angle_beta   90.00
_cell.angle_gamma   90.00
#
_symmetry.space_group_name_H-M   'P 1'
#
loop_
_entity.id
_entity.type
_entity.pdbx_description
1 polymer ?
#
loop_
_entity_poly.entity_id
_entity_poly.type
_entity_poly.pdbx_seq_one_letter_code
_entity_poly.pdbx_strand_id
1 'polypeptide(L)'
;MDEYDFIDGWLIREKVYKPEEESAKATVFALANGYMGLRGAGEELPPTIPGVKGCYINGIYDTPRGKLTEREFPNMPDWTLVQFSVDDEPFDPANMGDLLEYARELDMRRGVMRRAIRWRSPSGKVVRMESERLLSMTHRHVGVLRYRLVAEDPVQVELRSCIDGAVNNRWAYHFKRFTRRQEGAEDYLEVETFDPGYHIGLMARHEVHTSAAVQVERDDPTDRCVQTTFTFSLQPGQAFELTKWCALYDSRFSEGDLHAHCLAALDEVCALGYEALREGHARRWEELWQAADVQINGDEEAQMGIRFAVFHLLAAAPHHDERISIPARGLQGQDYYGSIFWDCEIFVLPLFTYTLPHVARNILRYRYHTLEGAKRKAKGLGFQGAYYAWQSQETGDEQCDLYVFTHPLTGEPIRSYFADEQIHISADIAYAIWQYVQATGDEGFWLDGGAEILVEVARFFVSRAHWNAERGRYELRSVLGPDEY
;
A
#
# COMPACT_ATOMS: atom_id res chain seq x y z
N MET A 1 15.70 18.11 10.53
CA MET A 1 16.63 17.78 9.42
C MET A 1 17.75 16.83 9.87
N ASP A 2 18.13 16.78 11.15
CA ASP A 2 19.26 15.95 11.63
C ASP A 2 19.03 14.41 11.70
N GLU A 3 17.87 13.91 11.28
CA GLU A 3 17.52 12.48 11.41
C GLU A 3 17.74 11.63 10.16
N TYR A 4 17.77 12.28 8.99
CA TYR A 4 17.94 11.60 7.72
C TYR A 4 19.23 12.04 7.04
N ASP A 5 19.93 11.08 6.45
CA ASP A 5 20.90 11.39 5.40
C ASP A 5 20.22 11.27 4.05
N PHE A 6 20.48 12.25 3.19
CA PHE A 6 20.08 12.25 1.79
C PHE A 6 21.32 11.99 0.94
N ILE A 7 21.31 10.91 0.16
CA ILE A 7 22.48 10.47 -0.59
C ILE A 7 22.15 10.49 -2.08
N ASP A 8 22.96 11.24 -2.84
CA ASP A 8 22.89 11.41 -4.29
C ASP A 8 21.51 11.83 -4.83
N GLY A 9 20.66 12.41 -3.97
CA GLY A 9 19.29 12.79 -4.31
C GLY A 9 18.35 11.61 -4.60
N TRP A 10 18.71 10.38 -4.19
CA TRP A 10 17.95 9.16 -4.49
C TRP A 10 17.67 8.28 -3.28
N LEU A 11 18.51 8.38 -2.25
CA LEU A 11 18.43 7.54 -1.08
C LEU A 11 18.14 8.37 0.17
N ILE A 12 17.11 7.96 0.90
CA ILE A 12 16.78 8.47 2.24
C ILE A 12 17.27 7.43 3.23
N ARG A 13 18.12 7.82 4.19
CA ARG A 13 18.65 6.93 5.23
C ARG A 13 18.32 7.48 6.60
N GLU A 14 17.61 6.71 7.40
CA GLU A 14 17.50 6.91 8.84
C GLU A 14 18.65 6.20 9.55
N LYS A 15 19.35 6.91 10.45
CA LYS A 15 20.51 6.38 11.18
C LYS A 15 20.26 6.03 12.64
N VAL A 16 19.11 6.44 13.17
CA VAL A 16 18.78 6.29 14.59
C VAL A 16 17.40 5.68 14.68
N TYR A 17 17.30 4.55 15.39
CA TYR A 17 16.02 3.94 15.68
C TYR A 17 15.34 4.63 16.84
N LYS A 18 14.09 5.05 16.63
CA LYS A 18 13.23 5.66 17.64
C LYS A 18 11.88 4.95 17.67
N PRO A 19 11.65 4.04 18.63
CA PRO A 19 10.43 3.22 18.68
C PRO A 19 9.13 4.05 18.64
N GLU A 20 9.12 5.23 19.27
CA GLU A 20 7.98 6.13 19.34
C GLU A 20 7.64 6.80 18.00
N GLU A 21 8.58 6.85 17.06
CA GLU A 21 8.38 7.43 15.72
C GLU A 21 8.10 6.37 14.64
N GLU A 22 8.13 5.08 15.00
CA GLU A 22 8.12 3.97 14.03
C GLU A 22 6.92 3.98 13.08
N SER A 23 5.74 4.39 13.55
CA SER A 23 4.58 4.58 12.68
C SER A 23 4.81 5.67 11.63
N ALA A 24 5.40 6.80 11.99
CA ALA A 24 5.69 7.87 11.01
C ALA A 24 6.77 7.42 10.01
N LYS A 25 7.81 6.74 10.49
CA LYS A 25 8.90 6.26 9.63
C LYS A 25 8.42 5.15 8.68
N ALA A 26 7.57 4.23 9.15
CA ALA A 26 6.98 3.21 8.30
C ALA A 26 6.15 3.78 7.14
N THR A 27 5.60 5.01 7.26
CA THR A 27 5.02 5.73 6.12
C THR A 27 6.10 6.21 5.14
N VAL A 28 7.19 6.81 5.62
CA VAL A 28 8.27 7.37 4.78
C VAL A 28 8.93 6.29 3.93
N PHE A 29 9.22 5.13 4.52
CA PHE A 29 9.94 4.01 3.89
C PHE A 29 9.01 3.00 3.20
N ALA A 30 7.74 3.35 2.96
CA ALA A 30 6.78 2.44 2.32
C ALA A 30 7.16 2.12 0.87
N LEU A 31 6.77 0.93 0.43
CA LEU A 31 6.92 0.44 -0.94
C LEU A 31 5.53 0.18 -1.53
N ALA A 32 5.39 0.32 -2.84
CA ALA A 32 4.18 -0.06 -3.57
C ALA A 32 4.51 -0.40 -5.04
N ASN A 33 3.63 -1.15 -5.69
CA ASN A 33 3.74 -1.49 -7.12
C ASN A 33 2.42 -1.32 -7.90
N GLY A 34 1.53 -0.47 -7.39
CA GLY A 34 0.20 -0.20 -7.95
C GLY A 34 -0.87 -1.24 -7.62
N TYR A 35 -0.48 -2.50 -7.43
CA TYR A 35 -1.37 -3.58 -6.98
C TYR A 35 -1.34 -3.72 -5.45
N MET A 36 -0.15 -3.80 -4.86
CA MET A 36 0.02 -3.92 -3.42
C MET A 36 0.93 -2.83 -2.87
N GLY A 37 0.71 -2.49 -1.60
CA GLY A 37 1.55 -1.59 -0.82
C GLY A 37 1.97 -2.22 0.50
N LEU A 38 3.14 -1.82 0.97
CA LEU A 38 3.77 -2.33 2.18
C LEU A 38 4.41 -1.17 2.94
N ARG A 39 4.03 -1.00 4.21
CA ARG A 39 4.65 -0.01 5.10
C ARG A 39 6.11 -0.39 5.38
N GLY A 40 6.96 0.63 5.50
CA GLY A 40 8.41 0.55 5.74
C GLY A 40 8.83 0.16 7.16
N ALA A 41 8.02 -0.62 7.87
CA ALA A 41 8.29 -1.03 9.26
C ALA A 41 9.31 -2.18 9.35
N GLY A 42 9.96 -2.32 10.50
CA GLY A 42 10.88 -3.43 10.77
C GLY A 42 10.25 -4.82 10.58
N GLU A 43 11.04 -5.78 10.11
CA GLU A 43 10.60 -7.17 9.89
C GLU A 43 10.17 -7.86 11.19
N GLU A 44 10.86 -7.58 12.30
CA GLU A 44 10.68 -8.19 13.62
C GLU A 44 9.44 -7.69 14.38
N LEU A 45 8.89 -6.54 13.96
CA LEU A 45 7.83 -5.87 14.69
C LEU A 45 6.50 -6.61 14.48
N PRO A 46 5.76 -6.93 15.56
CA PRO A 46 4.51 -7.66 15.44
C PRO A 46 3.46 -6.79 14.73
N PRO A 47 2.61 -7.40 13.88
CA PRO A 47 1.57 -6.68 13.14
C PRO A 47 0.45 -6.10 14.00
N THR A 48 0.42 -6.47 15.28
CA THR A 48 -0.56 -5.99 16.26
C THR A 48 -0.28 -4.57 16.75
N ILE A 49 0.92 -4.02 16.51
CA ILE A 49 1.25 -2.63 16.87
C ILE A 49 0.49 -1.68 15.94
N PRO A 50 -0.46 -0.87 16.46
CA PRO A 50 -1.33 -0.06 15.62
C PRO A 50 -0.55 0.91 14.73
N GLY A 51 -0.86 0.88 13.42
CA GLY A 51 -0.29 1.79 12.44
C GLY A 51 1.17 1.54 12.09
N VAL A 52 1.85 0.53 12.64
CA VAL A 52 3.25 0.25 12.28
C VAL A 52 3.31 -0.62 11.03
N LYS A 53 2.82 -1.87 11.11
CA LYS A 53 2.80 -2.81 9.98
C LYS A 53 1.54 -2.59 9.14
N GLY A 54 1.69 -2.68 7.82
CA GLY A 54 0.59 -2.51 6.89
C GLY A 54 0.93 -3.15 5.55
N CYS A 55 0.08 -4.06 5.10
CA CYS A 55 0.08 -4.63 3.76
C CYS A 55 -1.30 -4.38 3.14
N TYR A 56 -1.38 -3.83 1.94
CA TYR A 56 -2.65 -3.40 1.35
C TYR A 56 -2.74 -3.85 -0.10
N ILE A 57 -3.93 -4.22 -0.58
CA ILE A 57 -4.20 -4.54 -2.00
C ILE A 57 -5.13 -3.50 -2.61
N ASN A 58 -4.66 -2.73 -3.58
CA ASN A 58 -5.40 -1.62 -4.16
C ASN A 58 -6.83 -2.01 -4.58
N GLY A 59 -7.80 -1.24 -4.09
CA GLY A 59 -9.23 -1.41 -4.36
C GLY A 59 -9.95 -2.50 -3.55
N ILE A 60 -9.29 -3.16 -2.58
CA ILE A 60 -10.02 -4.01 -1.62
C ILE A 60 -10.52 -3.12 -0.51
N TYR A 61 -11.80 -3.23 -0.20
CA TYR A 61 -12.41 -2.59 0.93
C TYR A 61 -13.27 -3.62 1.67
N ASP A 62 -13.38 -3.47 2.99
CA ASP A 62 -14.19 -4.32 3.86
C ASP A 62 -14.97 -3.49 4.88
N THR A 63 -16.15 -3.97 5.26
CA THR A 63 -16.90 -3.42 6.40
C THR A 63 -16.46 -4.15 7.69
N PRO A 64 -15.62 -3.53 8.54
CA PRO A 64 -15.00 -4.23 9.66
C PRO A 64 -15.98 -4.65 10.76
N ARG A 65 -15.47 -5.47 11.68
CA ARG A 65 -16.04 -5.70 13.01
C ARG A 65 -15.10 -5.14 14.07
N GLY A 66 -15.63 -4.42 15.04
CA GLY A 66 -14.85 -3.86 16.14
C GLY A 66 -15.31 -2.47 16.54
N LYS A 67 -14.37 -1.60 16.89
CA LYS A 67 -14.65 -0.21 17.27
C LYS A 67 -14.89 0.71 16.08
N LEU A 68 -14.26 0.40 14.94
CA LEU A 68 -14.55 1.02 13.66
C LEU A 68 -15.55 0.16 12.91
N THR A 69 -16.50 0.80 12.26
CA THR A 69 -17.56 0.15 11.47
C THR A 69 -17.67 0.71 10.07
N GLU A 70 -16.94 1.78 9.79
CA GLU A 70 -16.83 2.44 8.49
C GLU A 70 -16.10 1.53 7.51
N ARG A 71 -16.59 1.50 6.27
CA ARG A 71 -16.01 0.71 5.20
C ARG A 71 -14.61 1.23 4.88
N GLU A 72 -13.60 0.37 5.00
CA GLU A 72 -12.22 0.79 4.86
C GLU A 72 -11.31 -0.22 4.19
N PHE A 73 -10.06 0.20 3.98
CA PHE A 73 -9.01 -0.56 3.34
C PHE A 73 -8.38 -1.57 4.32
N PRO A 74 -8.69 -2.88 4.24
CA PRO A 74 -8.16 -3.86 5.20
C PRO A 74 -6.64 -3.98 5.13
N ASN A 75 -6.01 -4.07 6.30
CA ASN A 75 -4.63 -4.53 6.44
C ASN A 75 -4.58 -6.04 6.20
N MET A 76 -3.88 -6.46 5.15
CA MET A 76 -3.67 -7.86 4.78
C MET A 76 -2.72 -8.55 5.75
N PRO A 77 -2.78 -9.89 5.87
CA PRO A 77 -1.82 -10.65 6.66
C PRO A 77 -0.36 -10.25 6.35
N ASP A 78 0.44 -10.11 7.39
CA ASP A 78 1.83 -9.66 7.26
C ASP A 78 2.72 -10.82 6.83
N TRP A 79 3.11 -10.80 5.56
CA TRP A 79 4.07 -11.76 5.01
C TRP A 79 5.53 -11.38 5.29
N THR A 80 5.82 -10.20 5.86
CA THR A 80 7.20 -9.75 6.09
C THR A 80 7.76 -10.11 7.46
N LEU A 81 6.94 -10.69 8.35
CA LEU A 81 7.35 -11.02 9.72
C LEU A 81 8.51 -12.02 9.72
N VAL A 82 9.66 -11.56 10.22
CA VAL A 82 10.85 -12.36 10.49
C VAL A 82 11.42 -11.93 11.84
N GLN A 83 11.49 -12.87 12.77
CA GLN A 83 11.99 -12.65 14.13
C GLN A 83 13.15 -13.60 14.39
N PHE A 84 14.10 -13.20 15.24
CA PHE A 84 15.15 -14.10 15.67
C PHE A 84 15.50 -13.93 17.14
N SER A 85 16.08 -14.97 17.73
CA SER A 85 16.75 -14.93 19.02
C SER A 85 18.20 -15.41 18.89
N VAL A 86 19.07 -14.93 19.78
CA VAL A 86 20.46 -15.36 19.93
C VAL A 86 20.63 -15.94 21.32
N ASP A 87 21.00 -17.21 21.43
CA ASP A 87 21.16 -17.92 22.71
C ASP A 87 19.93 -17.71 23.63
N ASP A 88 18.73 -17.90 23.08
CA ASP A 88 17.40 -17.69 23.70
C ASP A 88 17.05 -16.23 24.06
N GLU A 89 17.86 -15.25 23.67
CA GLU A 89 17.59 -13.82 23.84
C GLU A 89 16.96 -13.22 22.57
N PRO A 90 15.68 -12.81 22.57
CA PRO A 90 15.03 -12.30 21.36
C PRO A 90 15.60 -10.95 20.93
N PHE A 91 15.68 -10.74 19.62
CA PHE A 91 15.96 -9.43 19.06
C PHE A 91 14.74 -8.52 19.25
N ASP A 92 14.86 -7.57 20.16
CA ASP A 92 13.91 -6.48 20.36
C ASP A 92 14.70 -5.15 20.36
N PRO A 93 14.75 -4.43 19.22
CA PRO A 93 15.53 -3.21 19.10
C PRO A 93 15.04 -2.06 19.99
N ALA A 94 13.85 -2.17 20.58
CA ALA A 94 13.28 -1.15 21.46
C ALA A 94 13.59 -1.42 22.94
N ASN A 95 13.66 -2.69 23.36
CA ASN A 95 13.67 -3.04 24.78
C ASN A 95 14.78 -4.00 25.23
N MET A 96 15.49 -4.69 24.33
CA MET A 96 16.47 -5.71 24.70
C MET A 96 17.80 -5.59 23.95
N GLY A 97 18.90 -5.59 24.70
CA GLY A 97 20.26 -5.46 24.15
C GLY A 97 20.59 -4.04 23.69
N ASP A 98 21.72 -3.90 23.00
CA ASP A 98 22.22 -2.61 22.49
C ASP A 98 22.23 -2.61 20.96
N LEU A 99 21.65 -1.57 20.34
CA LEU A 99 21.87 -1.27 18.93
C LEU A 99 23.22 -0.55 18.77
N LEU A 100 24.22 -1.28 18.28
CA LEU A 100 25.55 -0.73 18.01
C LEU A 100 25.57 0.08 16.72
N GLU A 101 24.83 -0.36 15.71
CA GLU A 101 24.66 0.33 14.42
C GLU A 101 23.21 0.12 13.95
N TYR A 102 22.64 1.16 13.31
CA TYR A 102 21.32 1.11 12.71
C TYR A 102 21.31 1.95 11.43
N ALA A 103 20.75 1.37 10.37
CA ALA A 103 20.37 2.08 9.17
C ALA A 103 19.07 1.50 8.61
N ARG A 104 18.14 2.37 8.23
CA ARG A 104 16.99 2.05 7.38
C ARG A 104 17.02 2.96 6.16
N GLU A 105 16.95 2.38 4.97
CA GLU A 105 17.13 3.09 3.71
C GLU A 105 15.97 2.86 2.74
N LEU A 106 15.57 3.92 2.04
CA LEU A 106 14.72 3.84 0.86
C LEU A 106 15.54 4.29 -0.35
N ASP A 107 15.84 3.36 -1.25
CA ASP A 107 16.43 3.62 -2.57
C ASP A 107 15.30 3.89 -3.57
N MET A 108 14.93 5.16 -3.73
CA MET A 108 13.82 5.57 -4.60
C MET A 108 14.14 5.34 -6.08
N ARG A 109 15.42 5.31 -6.45
CA ARG A 109 15.86 5.06 -7.82
C ARG A 109 15.51 3.65 -8.26
N ARG A 110 15.58 2.70 -7.33
CA ARG A 110 15.33 1.28 -7.59
C ARG A 110 14.08 0.73 -6.93
N GLY A 111 13.39 1.50 -6.08
CA GLY A 111 12.22 1.07 -5.31
C GLY A 111 12.46 -0.05 -4.33
N VAL A 112 13.60 0.03 -3.62
CA VAL A 112 14.04 -0.98 -2.67
C VAL A 112 14.19 -0.37 -1.29
N MET A 113 13.77 -1.11 -0.27
CA MET A 113 14.02 -0.76 1.12
C MET A 113 15.11 -1.69 1.70
N ARG A 114 16.06 -1.11 2.44
CA ARG A 114 17.14 -1.86 3.10
C ARG A 114 17.21 -1.54 4.59
N ARG A 115 17.66 -2.51 5.38
CA ARG A 115 18.07 -2.28 6.77
C ARG A 115 19.42 -2.92 7.02
N ALA A 116 20.23 -2.27 7.84
CA ALA A 116 21.47 -2.81 8.37
C ALA A 116 21.52 -2.52 9.86
N ILE A 117 21.60 -3.56 10.68
CA ILE A 117 21.58 -3.47 12.13
C ILE A 117 22.72 -4.30 12.70
N ARG A 118 23.48 -3.73 13.62
CA ARG A 118 24.44 -4.46 14.43
C ARG A 118 23.93 -4.46 15.86
N TRP A 119 23.53 -5.61 16.37
CA TRP A 119 22.90 -5.76 17.67
C TRP A 119 23.79 -6.57 18.61
N ARG A 120 23.90 -6.09 19.84
CA ARG A 120 24.50 -6.83 20.94
C ARG A 120 23.40 -7.33 21.87
N SER A 121 23.32 -8.63 22.06
CA SER A 121 22.37 -9.24 22.97
C SER A 121 22.68 -8.89 24.45
N PRO A 122 21.73 -9.06 25.39
CA PRO A 122 21.98 -8.82 26.81
C PRO A 122 23.17 -9.61 27.40
N SER A 123 23.41 -10.83 26.91
CA SER A 123 24.58 -11.65 27.29
C SER A 123 25.89 -11.21 26.62
N GLY A 124 25.85 -10.21 25.73
CA GLY A 124 27.01 -9.59 25.10
C GLY A 124 27.38 -10.14 23.72
N LYS A 125 26.57 -11.03 23.14
CA LYS A 125 26.80 -11.62 21.81
C LYS A 125 26.47 -10.62 20.72
N VAL A 126 27.31 -10.52 19.70
CA VAL A 126 27.11 -9.59 18.60
C VAL A 126 26.73 -10.32 17.31
N VAL A 127 25.64 -9.85 16.69
CA VAL A 127 25.21 -10.27 15.36
C VAL A 127 24.89 -9.05 14.50
N ARG A 128 25.03 -9.22 13.19
CA ARG A 128 24.65 -8.24 12.18
C ARG A 128 23.48 -8.77 11.36
N MET A 129 22.43 -7.98 11.27
CA MET A 129 21.25 -8.24 10.46
C MET A 129 21.24 -7.28 9.28
N GLU A 130 21.09 -7.82 8.07
CA GLU A 130 20.91 -7.06 6.85
C GLU A 130 19.63 -7.55 6.18
N SER A 131 18.72 -6.63 5.83
CA SER A 131 17.52 -6.95 5.06
C SER A 131 17.41 -6.08 3.81
N GLU A 132 16.90 -6.67 2.74
CA GLU A 132 16.52 -5.98 1.50
C GLU A 132 15.17 -6.50 1.05
N ARG A 133 14.21 -5.59 0.79
CA ARG A 133 12.89 -5.97 0.28
C ARG A 133 12.41 -5.07 -0.85
N LEU A 134 11.63 -5.68 -1.75
CA LEU A 134 10.97 -5.00 -2.86
C LEU A 134 9.60 -5.61 -3.13
N LEU A 135 8.72 -4.78 -3.71
CA LEU A 135 7.48 -5.22 -4.33
C LEU A 135 7.70 -5.17 -5.84
N SER A 136 7.61 -6.31 -6.51
CA SER A 136 8.05 -6.42 -7.89
C SER A 136 7.20 -5.55 -8.82
N MET A 137 7.87 -4.78 -9.68
CA MET A 137 7.22 -3.94 -10.69
C MET A 137 7.01 -4.70 -12.00
N THR A 138 7.58 -5.91 -12.14
CA THR A 138 7.45 -6.78 -13.30
C THR A 138 6.49 -7.95 -13.04
N HIS A 139 6.34 -8.35 -11.78
CA HIS A 139 5.43 -9.40 -11.34
C HIS A 139 4.56 -8.84 -10.21
N ARG A 140 3.48 -8.14 -10.57
CA ARG A 140 2.69 -7.31 -9.65
C ARG A 140 2.18 -8.00 -8.37
N HIS A 141 2.03 -9.33 -8.40
CA HIS A 141 1.58 -10.14 -7.28
C HIS A 141 2.73 -10.62 -6.36
N VAL A 142 3.99 -10.31 -6.68
CA VAL A 142 5.17 -10.86 -5.99
C VAL A 142 5.93 -9.80 -5.19
N GLY A 143 6.18 -10.11 -3.93
CA GLY A 143 7.13 -9.42 -3.06
C GLY A 143 8.28 -10.34 -2.69
N VAL A 144 9.44 -9.79 -2.36
CA VAL A 144 10.57 -10.58 -1.87
C VAL A 144 11.29 -9.85 -0.75
N LEU A 145 11.70 -10.62 0.26
CA LEU A 145 12.53 -10.19 1.38
C LEU A 145 13.77 -11.08 1.41
N ARG A 146 14.96 -10.48 1.28
CA ARG A 146 16.23 -11.12 1.65
C ARG A 146 16.60 -10.69 3.05
N TYR A 147 16.98 -11.66 3.86
CA TYR A 147 17.32 -11.47 5.27
C TYR A 147 18.59 -12.23 5.58
N ARG A 148 19.62 -11.53 6.03
CA ARG A 148 20.96 -12.08 6.27
C ARG A 148 21.37 -11.80 7.71
N LEU A 149 21.74 -12.86 8.43
CA LEU A 149 22.34 -12.78 9.76
C LEU A 149 23.81 -13.20 9.69
N VAL A 150 24.71 -12.35 10.16
CA VAL A 150 26.15 -12.62 10.25
C VAL A 150 26.56 -12.60 11.72
N ALA A 151 27.22 -13.66 12.17
CA ALA A 151 27.68 -13.76 13.54
C ALA A 151 29.05 -13.10 13.74
N GLU A 152 29.22 -12.28 14.78
CA GLU A 152 30.53 -11.79 15.21
C GLU A 152 31.07 -12.60 16.41
N ASP A 153 30.18 -13.27 17.14
CA ASP A 153 30.47 -14.23 18.20
C ASP A 153 29.90 -15.61 17.86
N PRO A 154 30.36 -16.71 18.51
CA PRO A 154 29.67 -17.99 18.42
C PRO A 154 28.28 -17.88 19.06
N VAL A 155 27.25 -18.22 18.28
CA VAL A 155 25.84 -18.06 18.66
C VAL A 155 24.99 -19.24 18.18
N GLN A 156 23.97 -19.60 18.96
CA GLN A 156 22.82 -20.38 18.52
C GLN A 156 21.70 -19.41 18.15
N VAL A 157 21.10 -19.59 16.98
CA VAL A 157 20.04 -18.73 16.47
C VAL A 157 18.80 -19.56 16.21
N GLU A 158 17.67 -19.04 16.68
CA GLU A 158 16.34 -19.45 16.23
C GLU A 158 15.76 -18.29 15.41
N LEU A 159 15.48 -18.52 14.12
CA LEU A 159 14.85 -17.54 13.24
C LEU A 159 13.47 -18.04 12.83
N ARG A 160 12.45 -17.23 13.05
CA ARG A 160 11.05 -17.51 12.72
C ARG A 160 10.60 -16.63 11.58
N SER A 161 10.05 -17.23 10.54
CA SER A 161 9.32 -16.53 9.49
C SER A 161 7.85 -16.90 9.57
N CYS A 162 6.95 -15.92 9.63
CA CYS A 162 5.50 -16.16 9.63
C CYS A 162 4.79 -15.36 8.53
N ILE A 163 3.65 -15.87 8.05
CA ILE A 163 2.58 -15.05 7.48
C ILE A 163 1.55 -14.85 8.58
N ASP A 164 1.46 -13.65 9.15
CA ASP A 164 0.66 -13.39 10.33
C ASP A 164 -0.65 -12.66 10.00
N GLY A 165 -1.77 -13.35 10.15
CA GLY A 165 -3.12 -12.84 9.97
C GLY A 165 -3.72 -12.13 11.20
N ALA A 166 -2.98 -11.97 12.30
CA ALA A 166 -3.40 -11.21 13.49
C ALA A 166 -3.29 -9.68 13.31
N VAL A 167 -3.34 -9.22 12.07
CA VAL A 167 -3.39 -7.81 11.66
C VAL A 167 -4.71 -7.14 12.06
N ASN A 168 -4.67 -5.83 12.28
CA ASN A 168 -5.87 -5.02 12.49
C ASN A 168 -5.73 -3.62 11.88
N ASN A 169 -6.88 -2.97 11.68
CA ASN A 169 -6.99 -1.55 11.36
C ASN A 169 -7.44 -0.81 12.60
N ARG A 170 -6.54 -0.16 13.34
CA ARG A 170 -6.91 0.69 14.50
C ARG A 170 -8.01 0.05 15.37
N TRP A 171 -7.81 -1.21 15.78
CA TRP A 171 -8.75 -2.00 16.62
C TRP A 171 -10.00 -2.57 15.92
N ALA A 172 -10.07 -2.53 14.59
CA ALA A 172 -11.06 -3.21 13.75
C ALA A 172 -10.45 -4.42 13.06
N TYR A 173 -11.25 -5.48 12.94
CA TYR A 173 -10.91 -6.72 12.27
C TYR A 173 -11.69 -6.86 10.97
N HIS A 174 -11.01 -7.39 9.95
CA HIS A 174 -11.56 -7.51 8.61
C HIS A 174 -11.80 -8.95 8.16
N PHE A 175 -11.27 -9.95 8.87
CA PHE A 175 -11.29 -11.33 8.42
C PHE A 175 -12.10 -12.23 9.35
N LYS A 176 -12.99 -13.04 8.76
CA LYS A 176 -13.87 -13.96 9.48
C LYS A 176 -13.43 -15.43 9.39
N ARG A 177 -12.55 -15.76 8.44
CA ARG A 177 -12.07 -17.12 8.21
C ARG A 177 -10.60 -17.11 7.80
N PHE A 178 -9.87 -18.11 8.30
CA PHE A 178 -8.47 -18.37 7.99
C PHE A 178 -8.34 -19.83 7.52
N THR A 179 -7.68 -20.04 6.38
CA THR A 179 -7.37 -21.36 5.85
C THR A 179 -5.87 -21.46 5.66
N ARG A 180 -5.22 -22.35 6.39
CA ARG A 180 -3.78 -22.58 6.31
C ARG A 180 -3.45 -23.82 5.52
N ARG A 181 -2.33 -23.80 4.81
CA ARG A 181 -1.68 -24.98 4.23
C ARG A 181 -0.18 -24.82 4.36
N GLN A 182 0.49 -25.93 4.65
CA GLN A 182 1.94 -25.97 4.71
C GLN A 182 2.40 -27.27 4.05
N GLU A 183 3.06 -27.12 2.91
CA GLU A 183 3.53 -28.23 2.08
C GLU A 183 4.93 -27.91 1.61
N GLY A 184 5.84 -28.89 1.52
CA GLY A 184 7.14 -28.64 0.88
C GLY A 184 7.96 -27.54 1.56
N ALA A 185 8.18 -26.42 0.88
CA ALA A 185 8.85 -25.21 1.36
C ALA A 185 7.89 -23.99 1.36
N GLU A 186 6.59 -24.26 1.23
CA GLU A 186 5.53 -23.29 1.04
C GLU A 186 4.65 -23.15 2.30
N ASP A 187 4.54 -21.91 2.78
CA ASP A 187 3.61 -21.50 3.82
C ASP A 187 2.46 -20.73 3.15
N TYR A 188 1.22 -21.21 3.26
CA TYR A 188 0.05 -20.58 2.63
C TYR A 188 -1.02 -20.21 3.66
N LEU A 189 -1.44 -18.95 3.65
CA LEU A 189 -2.57 -18.44 4.43
C LEU A 189 -3.59 -17.79 3.49
N GLU A 190 -4.83 -18.23 3.57
CA GLU A 190 -5.97 -17.59 2.91
C GLU A 190 -6.92 -17.01 3.95
N VAL A 191 -7.35 -15.76 3.72
CA VAL A 191 -8.31 -15.06 4.56
C VAL A 191 -9.56 -14.68 3.77
N GLU A 192 -10.70 -14.66 4.46
CA GLU A 192 -11.98 -14.20 3.89
C GLU A 192 -12.45 -12.93 4.63
N THR A 193 -12.75 -11.87 3.89
CA THR A 193 -13.24 -10.62 4.49
C THR A 193 -14.65 -10.75 5.07
N PHE A 194 -15.10 -9.81 5.90
CA PHE A 194 -16.45 -9.83 6.43
C PHE A 194 -17.50 -9.53 5.36
N ASP A 195 -17.34 -8.42 4.64
CA ASP A 195 -18.27 -7.88 3.68
C ASP A 195 -17.51 -7.10 2.58
N PRO A 196 -17.49 -7.59 1.33
CA PRO A 196 -18.43 -8.57 0.76
C PRO A 196 -18.05 -10.05 0.90
N GLY A 197 -16.90 -10.37 1.52
CA GLY A 197 -16.38 -11.75 1.57
C GLY A 197 -15.38 -12.05 0.47
N TYR A 198 -14.46 -11.13 0.21
CA TYR A 198 -13.33 -11.39 -0.70
C TYR A 198 -12.40 -12.42 -0.09
N HIS A 199 -11.83 -13.28 -0.94
CA HIS A 199 -10.77 -14.20 -0.57
C HIS A 199 -9.42 -13.60 -0.95
N ILE A 200 -8.45 -13.68 -0.04
CA ILE A 200 -7.09 -13.22 -0.25
C ILE A 200 -6.14 -14.36 0.13
N GLY A 201 -5.36 -14.82 -0.83
CA GLY A 201 -4.35 -15.87 -0.66
C GLY A 201 -2.95 -15.28 -0.60
N LEU A 202 -2.18 -15.69 0.42
CA LEU A 202 -0.78 -15.35 0.61
C LEU A 202 0.01 -16.64 0.65
N MET A 203 1.05 -16.74 -0.17
CA MET A 203 2.02 -17.83 -0.10
C MET A 203 3.41 -17.27 0.13
N ALA A 204 4.18 -17.89 1.03
CA ALA A 204 5.60 -17.64 1.19
C ALA A 204 6.39 -18.90 0.85
N ARG A 205 7.49 -18.74 0.12
CA ARG A 205 8.49 -19.80 -0.13
C ARG A 205 9.84 -19.35 0.40
N HIS A 206 10.53 -20.25 1.09
CA HIS A 206 11.83 -19.98 1.71
C HIS A 206 12.97 -20.66 0.97
N GLU A 207 13.97 -19.87 0.58
CA GLU A 207 15.26 -20.37 0.08
C GLU A 207 16.35 -20.00 1.08
N VAL A 208 17.00 -21.02 1.65
CA VAL A 208 18.05 -20.87 2.66
C VAL A 208 19.41 -21.08 2.03
N HIS A 209 20.33 -20.15 2.27
CA HIS A 209 21.74 -20.26 1.91
C HIS A 209 22.61 -20.09 3.15
N THR A 210 23.27 -21.17 3.57
CA THR A 210 24.25 -21.16 4.66
C THR A 210 25.18 -22.36 4.57
N SER A 211 26.36 -22.25 5.19
CA SER A 211 27.25 -23.38 5.44
C SER A 211 26.92 -24.14 6.74
N ALA A 212 26.07 -23.58 7.61
CA ALA A 212 25.66 -24.21 8.85
C ALA A 212 24.64 -25.32 8.62
N ALA A 213 24.60 -26.31 9.52
CA ALA A 213 23.47 -27.23 9.57
C ALA A 213 22.24 -26.47 10.10
N VAL A 214 21.11 -26.62 9.42
CA VAL A 214 19.84 -25.96 9.75
C VAL A 214 18.81 -27.01 10.09
N GLN A 215 18.21 -26.89 11.27
CA GLN A 215 16.99 -27.62 11.63
C GLN A 215 15.80 -26.75 11.25
N VAL A 216 14.80 -27.36 10.61
CA VAL A 216 13.58 -26.68 10.17
C VAL A 216 12.41 -27.29 10.90
N GLU A 217 11.68 -26.45 11.62
CA GLU A 217 10.47 -26.82 12.34
C GLU A 217 9.28 -26.02 11.83
N ARG A 218 8.12 -26.65 11.91
CA ARG A 218 6.87 -26.18 11.33
C ARG A 218 5.80 -26.41 12.36
N ASP A 219 5.67 -25.43 13.23
CA ASP A 219 4.66 -25.39 14.27
C ASP A 219 4.00 -24.02 14.26
N ASP A 220 2.68 -24.05 14.14
CA ASP A 220 1.86 -22.87 13.99
C ASP A 220 1.30 -22.48 15.36
N PRO A 221 1.58 -21.25 15.84
CA PRO A 221 1.16 -20.85 17.17
C PRO A 221 -0.35 -20.64 17.27
N THR A 222 -1.03 -20.36 16.14
CA THR A 222 -2.47 -20.09 16.06
C THR A 222 -3.04 -20.53 14.71
N ASP A 223 -4.37 -20.48 14.55
CA ASP A 223 -5.04 -20.67 13.26
C ASP A 223 -4.89 -19.48 12.29
N ARG A 224 -4.31 -18.36 12.75
CA ARG A 224 -4.13 -17.13 11.98
C ARG A 224 -2.70 -16.92 11.48
N CYS A 225 -1.75 -17.77 11.86
CA CYS A 225 -0.37 -17.70 11.40
C CYS A 225 0.01 -19.01 10.73
N VAL A 226 0.85 -18.91 9.70
CA VAL A 226 1.62 -20.05 9.17
C VAL A 226 3.10 -19.72 9.36
N GLN A 227 3.84 -20.59 10.04
CA GLN A 227 5.20 -20.31 10.49
C GLN A 227 6.18 -21.42 10.11
N THR A 228 7.39 -21.00 9.73
CA THR A 228 8.57 -21.86 9.62
C THR A 228 9.68 -21.33 10.53
N THR A 229 10.23 -22.20 11.37
CA THR A 229 11.33 -21.91 12.30
C THR A 229 12.61 -22.58 11.81
N PHE A 230 13.70 -21.82 11.79
CA PHE A 230 15.04 -22.27 11.42
C PHE A 230 15.96 -22.17 12.63
N THR A 231 16.50 -23.29 13.08
CA THR A 231 17.46 -23.35 14.19
C THR A 231 18.82 -23.76 13.68
N PHE A 232 19.84 -22.94 13.97
CA PHE A 232 21.20 -23.15 13.48
C PHE A 232 22.24 -22.52 14.41
N SER A 233 23.50 -22.90 14.23
CA SER A 233 24.63 -22.31 14.97
C SER A 233 25.60 -21.67 14.00
N LEU A 234 26.01 -20.44 14.31
CA LEU A 234 27.00 -19.69 13.52
C LEU A 234 28.27 -19.48 14.33
N GLN A 235 29.41 -19.66 13.67
CA GLN A 235 30.72 -19.21 14.14
C GLN A 235 30.99 -17.77 13.66
N PRO A 236 31.92 -17.04 14.29
CA PRO A 236 32.31 -15.71 13.84
C PRO A 236 32.64 -15.66 12.34
N GLY A 237 32.01 -14.73 11.63
CA GLY A 237 32.14 -14.54 10.18
C GLY A 237 31.24 -15.44 9.32
N GLN A 238 30.55 -16.43 9.90
CA GLN A 238 29.55 -17.22 9.17
C GLN A 238 28.23 -16.47 9.05
N ALA A 239 27.48 -16.78 7.99
CA ALA A 239 26.21 -16.16 7.69
C ALA A 239 25.11 -17.20 7.48
N PHE A 240 23.89 -16.82 7.87
CA PHE A 240 22.65 -17.43 7.43
C PHE A 240 21.91 -16.43 6.56
N GLU A 241 21.49 -16.86 5.37
CA GLU A 241 20.71 -16.04 4.47
C GLU A 241 19.39 -16.73 4.11
N LEU A 242 18.30 -15.98 4.23
CA LEU A 242 16.95 -16.39 3.87
C LEU A 242 16.44 -15.47 2.76
N THR A 243 16.05 -16.05 1.63
CA THR A 243 15.18 -15.38 0.66
C THR A 243 13.76 -15.86 0.89
N LYS A 244 12.87 -14.96 1.32
CA LYS A 244 11.44 -15.18 1.49
C LYS A 244 10.71 -14.55 0.31
N TRP A 245 10.28 -15.38 -0.60
CA TRP A 245 9.42 -15.00 -1.72
C TRP A 245 7.97 -14.99 -1.25
N CYS A 246 7.19 -14.00 -1.65
CA CYS A 246 5.76 -13.96 -1.35
C CYS A 246 4.92 -13.68 -2.60
N ALA A 247 3.85 -14.46 -2.79
CA ALA A 247 2.80 -14.18 -3.75
C ALA A 247 1.51 -13.80 -3.02
N LEU A 248 0.83 -12.77 -3.53
CA LEU A 248 -0.40 -12.20 -2.98
C LEU A 248 -1.46 -12.08 -4.08
N TYR A 249 -2.54 -12.84 -3.95
CA TYR A 249 -3.66 -12.85 -4.89
C TYR A 249 -5.00 -12.59 -4.19
N ASP A 250 -5.93 -11.96 -4.89
CA ASP A 250 -7.29 -11.73 -4.41
C ASP A 250 -8.34 -12.18 -5.42
N SER A 251 -9.54 -12.46 -4.91
CA SER A 251 -10.65 -13.05 -5.68
C SER A 251 -11.43 -12.07 -6.56
N ARG A 252 -11.16 -10.76 -6.55
CA ARG A 252 -11.90 -9.80 -7.42
C ARG A 252 -11.54 -10.01 -8.89
N PHE A 253 -10.26 -10.28 -9.14
CA PHE A 253 -9.68 -10.33 -10.48
C PHE A 253 -8.94 -11.63 -10.80
N SER A 254 -8.95 -12.59 -9.86
CA SER A 254 -8.33 -13.91 -10.03
C SER A 254 -9.41 -14.97 -9.93
N GLU A 255 -9.80 -15.54 -11.07
CA GLU A 255 -10.76 -16.65 -11.10
C GLU A 255 -10.09 -17.97 -10.69
N GLY A 256 -10.82 -18.82 -9.96
CA GLY A 256 -10.35 -20.16 -9.59
C GLY A 256 -9.60 -20.22 -8.26
N ASP A 257 -8.66 -21.16 -8.14
CA ASP A 257 -7.95 -21.46 -6.90
C ASP A 257 -6.78 -20.47 -6.66
N LEU A 258 -6.91 -19.62 -5.64
CA LEU A 258 -5.87 -18.65 -5.26
C LEU A 258 -4.56 -19.32 -4.84
N HIS A 259 -4.62 -20.52 -4.26
CA HIS A 259 -3.43 -21.29 -3.92
C HIS A 259 -2.62 -21.63 -5.17
N ALA A 260 -3.29 -22.07 -6.24
CA ALA A 260 -2.66 -22.40 -7.51
C ALA A 260 -2.04 -21.17 -8.20
N HIS A 261 -2.71 -20.01 -8.13
CA HIS A 261 -2.14 -18.74 -8.63
C HIS A 261 -0.87 -18.35 -7.87
N CYS A 262 -0.90 -18.43 -6.54
CA CYS A 262 0.27 -18.14 -5.72
C CYS A 262 1.43 -19.08 -6.04
N LEU A 263 1.16 -20.39 -6.12
CA LEU A 263 2.18 -21.40 -6.42
C LEU A 263 2.82 -21.16 -7.79
N ALA A 264 2.01 -20.91 -8.83
CA ALA A 264 2.51 -20.66 -10.18
C ALA A 264 3.39 -19.39 -10.25
N ALA A 265 2.97 -18.31 -9.57
CA ALA A 265 3.76 -17.09 -9.50
C ALA A 265 5.10 -17.32 -8.78
N LEU A 266 5.10 -18.09 -7.69
CA LEU A 266 6.33 -18.43 -6.97
C LEU A 266 7.24 -19.36 -7.76
N ASP A 267 6.70 -20.34 -8.48
CA ASP A 267 7.48 -21.21 -9.37
C ASP A 267 8.21 -20.42 -10.46
N GLU A 268 7.52 -19.46 -11.09
CA GLU A 268 8.10 -18.58 -12.10
C GLU A 268 9.27 -17.75 -11.54
N VAL A 269 9.06 -17.01 -10.43
CA VAL A 269 10.08 -16.09 -9.92
C VAL A 269 11.23 -16.79 -9.19
N CYS A 270 10.99 -17.94 -8.57
CA CYS A 270 12.07 -18.73 -7.96
C CYS A 270 12.95 -19.37 -9.04
N ALA A 271 12.36 -19.84 -10.14
CA ALA A 271 13.13 -20.32 -11.29
C ALA A 271 13.94 -19.21 -11.98
N LEU A 272 13.42 -17.97 -12.00
CA LEU A 272 14.13 -16.79 -12.48
C LEU A 272 15.30 -16.41 -11.55
N GLY A 273 15.11 -16.55 -10.25
CA GLY A 273 16.08 -16.21 -9.22
C GLY A 273 16.10 -14.73 -8.83
N TYR A 274 16.59 -14.45 -7.62
CA TYR A 274 16.51 -13.12 -7.01
C TYR A 274 17.19 -12.01 -7.81
N GLU A 275 18.42 -12.23 -8.27
CA GLU A 275 19.17 -11.17 -8.96
C GLU A 275 18.48 -10.76 -10.27
N ALA A 276 17.94 -11.72 -11.02
CA ALA A 276 17.22 -11.43 -12.25
C ALA A 276 15.87 -10.74 -11.99
N LEU A 277 15.12 -11.11 -10.93
CA LEU A 277 13.92 -10.37 -10.52
C LEU A 277 14.28 -8.92 -10.12
N ARG A 278 15.32 -8.74 -9.28
CA ARG A 278 15.78 -7.43 -8.78
C ARG A 278 16.23 -6.53 -9.93
N GLU A 279 16.96 -7.07 -10.91
CA GLU A 279 17.36 -6.33 -12.11
C GLU A 279 16.15 -5.95 -12.98
N GLY A 280 15.19 -6.87 -13.18
CA GLY A 280 13.96 -6.57 -13.91
C GLY A 280 13.14 -5.47 -13.25
N HIS A 281 13.00 -5.53 -11.92
CA HIS A 281 12.37 -4.49 -11.11
C HIS A 281 13.09 -3.15 -11.22
N ALA A 282 14.42 -3.13 -11.10
CA ALA A 282 15.21 -1.90 -11.22
C ALA A 282 15.14 -1.28 -12.62
N ARG A 283 15.13 -2.08 -13.69
CA ARG A 283 14.91 -1.61 -15.07
C ARG A 283 13.54 -0.97 -15.22
N ARG A 284 12.51 -1.56 -14.62
CA ARG A 284 11.16 -0.97 -14.65
C ARG A 284 11.11 0.38 -13.92
N TRP A 285 11.80 0.52 -12.80
CA TRP A 285 11.96 1.81 -12.14
C TRP A 285 12.73 2.82 -12.98
N GLU A 286 13.79 2.40 -13.65
CA GLU A 286 14.55 3.26 -14.57
C GLU A 286 13.66 3.81 -15.69
N GLU A 287 12.81 2.99 -16.31
CA GLU A 287 11.83 3.45 -17.32
C GLU A 287 10.86 4.50 -16.76
N LEU A 288 10.36 4.28 -15.54
CA LEU A 288 9.45 5.23 -14.88
C LEU A 288 10.15 6.56 -14.56
N TRP A 289 11.39 6.50 -14.07
CA TRP A 289 12.18 7.70 -13.81
C TRP A 289 12.58 8.44 -15.09
N GLN A 290 12.88 7.73 -16.18
CA GLN A 290 13.11 8.36 -17.49
C GLN A 290 11.90 9.16 -17.97
N ALA A 291 10.69 8.72 -17.62
CA ALA A 291 9.44 9.40 -17.99
C ALA A 291 9.08 10.57 -17.06
N ALA A 292 9.46 10.52 -15.78
CA ALA A 292 8.91 11.41 -14.75
C ALA A 292 9.93 12.14 -13.85
N ASP A 293 11.25 11.91 -13.98
CA ASP A 293 12.26 12.59 -13.14
C ASP A 293 12.28 14.10 -13.41
N VAL A 294 12.43 14.87 -12.33
CA VAL A 294 12.61 16.32 -12.36
C VAL A 294 13.97 16.63 -11.75
N GLN A 295 14.87 17.21 -12.55
CA GLN A 295 16.22 17.55 -12.12
C GLN A 295 16.31 18.99 -11.64
N ILE A 296 16.71 19.17 -10.39
CA ILE A 296 16.90 20.49 -9.75
C ILE A 296 18.40 20.68 -9.49
N ASN A 297 18.98 21.69 -10.13
CA ASN A 297 20.38 22.04 -9.94
C ASN A 297 20.53 23.09 -8.83
N GLY A 298 21.44 22.85 -7.89
CA GLY A 298 21.79 23.81 -6.84
C GLY A 298 20.95 23.73 -5.55
N ASP A 299 20.03 22.78 -5.45
CA ASP A 299 19.23 22.53 -4.25
C ASP A 299 18.98 21.02 -4.08
N GLU A 300 19.80 20.37 -3.25
CA GLU A 300 19.74 18.92 -3.01
C GLU A 300 18.51 18.50 -2.19
N GLU A 301 18.04 19.38 -1.29
CA GLU A 301 16.85 19.11 -0.47
C GLU A 301 15.60 19.17 -1.33
N ALA A 302 15.48 20.18 -2.21
CA ALA A 302 14.40 20.24 -3.19
C ALA A 302 14.46 19.06 -4.18
N GLN A 303 15.65 18.67 -4.64
CA GLN A 303 15.83 17.50 -5.51
C GLN A 303 15.35 16.21 -4.85
N MET A 304 15.66 16.03 -3.56
CA MET A 304 15.19 14.90 -2.77
C MET A 304 13.66 14.96 -2.59
N GLY A 305 13.12 16.12 -2.23
CA GLY A 305 11.69 16.31 -1.98
C GLY A 305 10.84 15.99 -3.22
N ILE A 306 11.22 16.47 -4.40
CA ILE A 306 10.47 16.19 -5.63
C ILE A 306 10.54 14.72 -6.03
N ARG A 307 11.71 14.06 -5.90
CA ARG A 307 11.84 12.63 -6.15
C ARG A 307 11.08 11.79 -5.14
N PHE A 308 11.06 12.19 -3.88
CA PHE A 308 10.24 11.51 -2.87
C PHE A 308 8.74 11.55 -3.21
N ALA A 309 8.23 12.73 -3.60
CA ALA A 309 6.85 12.86 -4.01
C ALA A 309 6.54 12.02 -5.26
N VAL A 310 7.36 12.13 -6.31
CA VAL A 310 7.17 11.38 -7.57
C VAL A 310 7.31 9.87 -7.34
N PHE A 311 8.25 9.42 -6.50
CA PHE A 311 8.42 8.01 -6.16
C PHE A 311 7.12 7.40 -5.62
N HIS A 312 6.52 8.02 -4.61
CA HIS A 312 5.29 7.52 -3.98
C HIS A 312 4.09 7.58 -4.93
N LEU A 313 4.01 8.58 -5.80
CA LEU A 313 2.96 8.62 -6.84
C LEU A 313 3.13 7.48 -7.84
N LEU A 314 4.35 7.27 -8.38
CA LEU A 314 4.65 6.18 -9.30
C LEU A 314 4.41 4.81 -8.67
N ALA A 315 4.77 4.64 -7.40
CA ALA A 315 4.60 3.39 -6.66
C ALA A 315 3.11 3.05 -6.43
N ALA A 316 2.26 4.05 -6.16
CA ALA A 316 0.84 3.85 -5.92
C ALA A 316 -0.02 3.76 -7.20
N ALA A 317 0.56 4.05 -8.37
CA ALA A 317 -0.21 4.22 -9.60
C ALA A 317 -0.80 2.90 -10.15
N PRO A 318 -2.01 2.92 -10.72
CA PRO A 318 -2.66 1.72 -11.27
C PRO A 318 -2.08 1.34 -12.64
N HIS A 319 -0.86 0.82 -12.67
CA HIS A 319 -0.15 0.47 -13.92
C HIS A 319 -0.83 -0.64 -14.74
N HIS A 320 -1.63 -1.49 -14.10
CA HIS A 320 -2.06 -2.77 -14.67
C HIS A 320 -3.57 -2.97 -14.73
N ASP A 321 -4.36 -2.11 -14.10
CA ASP A 321 -5.79 -2.33 -13.95
C ASP A 321 -6.53 -1.00 -13.93
N GLU A 322 -7.47 -0.84 -14.86
CA GLU A 322 -8.29 0.36 -15.00
C GLU A 322 -9.49 0.40 -14.04
N ARG A 323 -9.70 -0.62 -13.20
CA ARG A 323 -10.78 -0.69 -12.20
C ARG A 323 -10.35 -0.20 -10.82
N ILE A 324 -9.11 0.23 -10.67
CA ILE A 324 -8.53 0.79 -9.45
C ILE A 324 -7.91 2.16 -9.74
N SER A 325 -7.75 2.97 -8.70
CA SER A 325 -7.17 4.31 -8.81
C SER A 325 -6.26 4.60 -7.61
N ILE A 326 -5.86 5.85 -7.39
CA ILE A 326 -4.90 6.25 -6.35
C ILE A 326 -5.65 6.82 -5.15
N PRO A 327 -5.60 6.16 -3.97
CA PRO A 327 -6.17 6.68 -2.74
C PRO A 327 -5.50 7.97 -2.27
N ALA A 328 -6.21 8.78 -1.48
CA ALA A 328 -5.69 10.05 -0.91
C ALA A 328 -4.44 9.91 -0.03
N ARG A 329 -4.12 8.69 0.41
CA ARG A 329 -2.91 8.36 1.19
C ARG A 329 -2.06 7.27 0.52
N GLY A 330 -2.23 7.07 -0.79
CA GLY A 330 -1.53 6.05 -1.55
C GLY A 330 -1.81 4.64 -1.01
N LEU A 331 -0.81 3.75 -1.13
CA LEU A 331 -0.86 2.39 -0.58
C LEU A 331 0.04 2.26 0.66
N GLN A 332 0.22 3.35 1.40
CA GLN A 332 1.10 3.38 2.57
C GLN A 332 0.36 3.60 3.90
N GLY A 333 -0.97 3.70 3.95
CA GLY A 333 -1.68 3.89 5.20
C GLY A 333 -3.21 3.76 5.12
N GLN A 334 -3.84 3.71 6.29
CA GLN A 334 -5.28 3.48 6.46
C GLN A 334 -6.11 4.77 6.53
N ASP A 335 -5.47 5.93 6.62
CA ASP A 335 -6.18 7.21 6.69
C ASP A 335 -7.00 7.45 5.42
N TYR A 336 -8.15 8.11 5.60
CA TYR A 336 -9.16 8.27 4.54
C TYR A 336 -9.66 6.94 3.98
N TYR A 337 -9.50 5.84 4.73
CA TYR A 337 -10.06 4.53 4.44
C TYR A 337 -9.64 3.96 3.07
N GLY A 338 -8.47 4.38 2.55
CA GLY A 338 -8.00 4.01 1.21
C GLY A 338 -8.87 4.54 0.06
N SER A 339 -9.69 5.55 0.31
CA SER A 339 -10.66 6.04 -0.66
C SER A 339 -10.08 7.07 -1.64
N ILE A 340 -10.76 7.21 -2.77
CA ILE A 340 -10.37 8.08 -3.88
C ILE A 340 -11.26 9.34 -3.87
N PHE A 341 -10.60 10.48 -3.88
CA PHE A 341 -11.20 11.82 -3.81
C PHE A 341 -10.88 12.60 -5.10
N TRP A 342 -11.41 13.82 -5.21
CA TRP A 342 -11.04 14.78 -6.25
C TRP A 342 -9.53 15.10 -6.29
N ASP A 343 -8.81 14.85 -5.18
CA ASP A 343 -7.34 14.82 -5.09
C ASP A 343 -6.70 14.09 -6.29
N CYS A 344 -7.27 12.93 -6.65
CA CYS A 344 -6.71 12.09 -7.68
C CYS A 344 -6.77 12.77 -9.06
N GLU A 345 -7.94 13.28 -9.46
CA GLU A 345 -8.12 13.90 -10.76
C GLU A 345 -7.48 15.28 -10.88
N ILE A 346 -7.44 16.07 -9.80
CA ILE A 346 -6.97 17.46 -9.86
C ILE A 346 -5.48 17.61 -9.53
N PHE A 347 -4.96 16.86 -8.55
CA PHE A 347 -3.58 17.03 -8.08
C PHE A 347 -2.64 15.96 -8.61
N VAL A 348 -3.12 14.72 -8.77
CA VAL A 348 -2.26 13.56 -9.12
C VAL A 348 -2.26 13.28 -10.62
N LEU A 349 -3.43 13.26 -11.26
CA LEU A 349 -3.59 12.94 -12.68
C LEU A 349 -2.74 13.80 -13.63
N PRO A 350 -2.49 15.11 -13.39
CA PRO A 350 -1.65 15.90 -14.28
C PRO A 350 -0.25 15.32 -14.48
N LEU A 351 0.40 14.81 -13.41
CA LEU A 351 1.70 14.15 -13.53
C LEU A 351 1.62 13.02 -14.57
N PHE A 352 0.66 12.10 -14.41
CA PHE A 352 0.52 10.95 -15.30
C PHE A 352 0.08 11.35 -16.71
N THR A 353 -0.75 12.37 -16.85
CA THR A 353 -1.19 12.85 -18.17
C THR A 353 -0.01 13.28 -19.04
N TYR A 354 0.99 13.95 -18.45
CA TYR A 354 2.16 14.45 -19.18
C TYR A 354 3.35 13.48 -19.22
N THR A 355 3.41 12.49 -18.33
CA THR A 355 4.56 11.57 -18.21
C THR A 355 4.23 10.13 -18.59
N LEU A 356 3.04 9.64 -18.23
CA LEU A 356 2.61 8.25 -18.39
C LEU A 356 1.11 8.20 -18.78
N PRO A 357 0.73 8.62 -20.01
CA PRO A 357 -0.68 8.77 -20.41
C PRO A 357 -1.54 7.51 -20.22
N HIS A 358 -0.96 6.31 -20.40
CA HIS A 358 -1.68 5.05 -20.17
C HIS A 358 -2.14 4.87 -18.72
N VAL A 359 -1.36 5.37 -17.73
CA VAL A 359 -1.74 5.35 -16.32
C VAL A 359 -2.83 6.38 -16.05
N ALA A 360 -2.73 7.58 -16.63
CA ALA A 360 -3.79 8.58 -16.55
C ALA A 360 -5.11 8.04 -17.12
N ARG A 361 -5.04 7.31 -18.23
CA ARG A 361 -6.19 6.61 -18.81
C ARG A 361 -6.81 5.61 -17.85
N ASN A 362 -6.01 4.80 -17.15
CA ASN A 362 -6.50 3.84 -16.15
C ASN A 362 -7.21 4.55 -14.98
N ILE A 363 -6.62 5.63 -14.46
CA ILE A 363 -7.23 6.45 -13.39
C ILE A 363 -8.60 6.98 -13.81
N LEU A 364 -8.72 7.51 -15.04
CA LEU A 364 -9.99 8.02 -15.54
C LEU A 364 -11.01 6.91 -15.86
N ARG A 365 -10.55 5.75 -16.34
CA ARG A 365 -11.40 4.58 -16.58
C ARG A 365 -11.97 4.02 -15.28
N TYR A 366 -11.29 4.15 -14.15
CA TYR A 366 -11.88 3.83 -12.84
C TYR A 366 -13.16 4.65 -12.58
N ARG A 367 -13.20 5.93 -12.98
CA ARG A 367 -14.42 6.77 -12.88
C ARG A 367 -15.53 6.29 -13.81
N TYR A 368 -15.18 5.66 -14.94
CA TYR A 368 -16.17 4.98 -15.78
C TYR A 368 -16.75 3.74 -15.08
N HIS A 369 -15.90 2.87 -14.54
CA HIS A 369 -16.32 1.67 -13.82
C HIS A 369 -17.17 1.96 -12.58
N THR A 370 -17.01 3.15 -12.00
CA THR A 370 -17.76 3.62 -10.82
C THR A 370 -18.95 4.54 -11.15
N LEU A 371 -19.25 4.76 -12.44
CA LEU A 371 -20.34 5.64 -12.89
C LEU A 371 -21.71 5.23 -12.35
N GLU A 372 -21.98 3.93 -12.21
CA GLU A 372 -23.25 3.45 -11.67
C GLU A 372 -23.44 3.80 -10.19
N GLY A 373 -22.35 3.83 -9.40
CA GLY A 373 -22.38 4.35 -8.02
C GLY A 373 -22.72 5.84 -7.98
N ALA A 374 -22.13 6.63 -8.88
CA ALA A 374 -22.45 8.05 -9.00
C ALA A 374 -23.92 8.31 -9.39
N LYS A 375 -24.49 7.48 -10.29
CA LYS A 375 -25.90 7.54 -10.66
C LYS A 375 -26.81 7.15 -9.49
N ARG A 376 -26.43 6.14 -8.68
CA ARG A 376 -27.16 5.76 -7.46
C ARG A 376 -27.16 6.88 -6.43
N LYS A 377 -26.00 7.53 -6.19
CA LYS A 377 -25.89 8.69 -5.29
C LYS A 377 -26.80 9.84 -5.73
N ALA A 378 -26.71 10.26 -7.00
CA ALA A 378 -27.56 11.32 -7.53
C ALA A 378 -29.05 11.02 -7.34
N LYS A 379 -29.50 9.81 -7.73
CA LYS A 379 -30.88 9.37 -7.56
C LYS A 379 -31.32 9.35 -6.10
N GLY A 380 -30.46 8.86 -5.19
CA GLY A 380 -30.72 8.80 -3.75
C GLY A 380 -30.95 10.17 -3.11
N LEU A 381 -30.31 11.21 -3.65
CA LEU A 381 -30.46 12.61 -3.23
C LEU A 381 -31.55 13.37 -4.03
N GLY A 382 -32.32 12.68 -4.87
CA GLY A 382 -33.41 13.29 -5.66
C GLY A 382 -32.94 14.00 -6.94
N PHE A 383 -31.69 13.81 -7.36
CA PHE A 383 -31.13 14.35 -8.59
C PHE A 383 -31.13 13.31 -9.72
N GLN A 384 -30.77 13.75 -10.92
CA GLN A 384 -30.55 12.90 -12.10
C GLN A 384 -29.05 12.88 -12.43
N GLY A 385 -28.64 12.07 -13.41
CA GLY A 385 -27.25 12.06 -13.88
C GLY A 385 -26.27 11.41 -12.91
N ALA A 386 -25.01 11.82 -12.96
CA ALA A 386 -23.92 11.32 -12.13
C ALA A 386 -23.43 12.38 -11.13
N TYR A 387 -23.72 12.14 -9.85
CA TYR A 387 -23.06 12.81 -8.74
C TYR A 387 -22.04 11.84 -8.17
N TYR A 388 -20.75 12.05 -8.44
CA TYR A 388 -19.70 11.15 -7.94
C TYR A 388 -19.58 11.22 -6.41
N ALA A 389 -19.19 10.09 -5.81
CA ALA A 389 -18.89 10.00 -4.39
C ALA A 389 -17.74 10.94 -4.02
N TRP A 390 -17.89 11.68 -2.93
CA TRP A 390 -16.82 12.47 -2.34
C TRP A 390 -15.69 11.55 -1.89
N GLN A 391 -16.08 10.47 -1.21
CA GLN A 391 -15.20 9.39 -0.81
C GLN A 391 -15.56 8.12 -1.60
N SER A 392 -14.83 7.87 -2.68
CA SER A 392 -15.11 6.76 -3.61
C SER A 392 -14.28 5.51 -3.30
N GLN A 393 -14.90 4.35 -3.45
CA GLN A 393 -14.27 3.02 -3.34
C GLN A 393 -14.59 2.18 -4.60
N GLU A 394 -14.55 0.85 -4.54
CA GLU A 394 -14.62 -0.02 -5.73
C GLU A 394 -15.97 0.01 -6.46
N THR A 395 -17.08 0.33 -5.78
CA THR A 395 -18.42 0.40 -6.40
C THR A 395 -18.82 1.79 -6.88
N GLY A 396 -18.08 2.83 -6.46
CA GLY A 396 -18.44 4.23 -6.67
C GLY A 396 -19.57 4.77 -5.77
N ASP A 397 -20.09 3.95 -4.85
CA ASP A 397 -21.07 4.44 -3.87
C ASP A 397 -20.38 5.35 -2.84
N GLU A 398 -21.13 6.34 -2.34
CA GLU A 398 -20.63 7.27 -1.32
C GLU A 398 -20.28 6.54 -0.03
N GLN A 399 -19.05 6.74 0.45
CA GLN A 399 -18.57 6.20 1.72
C GLN A 399 -18.32 7.27 2.77
N CYS A 400 -18.42 8.55 2.41
CA CYS A 400 -18.25 9.64 3.37
C CYS A 400 -19.41 9.64 4.37
N ASP A 401 -19.08 9.53 5.65
CA ASP A 401 -20.06 9.72 6.72
C ASP A 401 -20.60 11.16 6.71
N LEU A 402 -21.84 11.34 7.15
CA LEU A 402 -22.44 12.65 7.38
C LEU A 402 -21.88 13.32 8.65
N TYR A 403 -21.22 12.57 9.53
CA TYR A 403 -20.69 13.05 10.80
C TYR A 403 -19.20 12.71 10.96
N VAL A 404 -18.36 13.31 10.11
CA VAL A 404 -16.91 13.04 10.09
C VAL A 404 -16.17 13.60 11.32
N PHE A 405 -16.67 14.69 11.90
CA PHE A 405 -16.03 15.36 13.03
C PHE A 405 -16.83 15.26 14.32
N THR A 406 -16.13 15.36 15.44
CA THR A 406 -16.73 15.53 16.76
C THR A 406 -16.32 16.88 17.33
N HIS A 407 -17.24 17.53 18.03
CA HIS A 407 -16.97 18.82 18.65
C HIS A 407 -15.97 18.63 19.80
N PRO A 408 -14.80 19.30 19.78
CA PRO A 408 -13.68 18.95 20.66
C PRO A 408 -13.97 19.20 22.15
N LEU A 409 -14.94 20.07 22.48
CA LEU A 409 -15.29 20.38 23.87
C LEU A 409 -16.46 19.54 24.40
N THR A 410 -17.35 19.06 23.53
CA THR A 410 -18.59 18.37 23.95
C THR A 410 -18.61 16.90 23.57
N GLY A 411 -17.77 16.48 22.63
CA GLY A 411 -17.75 15.13 22.07
C GLY A 411 -18.91 14.83 21.13
N GLU A 412 -19.80 15.80 20.86
CA GLU A 412 -20.97 15.59 20.01
C GLU A 412 -20.60 15.52 18.52
N PRO A 413 -21.22 14.63 17.73
CA PRO A 413 -21.02 14.58 16.29
C PRO A 413 -21.43 15.88 15.59
N ILE A 414 -20.59 16.37 14.66
CA ILE A 414 -20.86 17.55 13.84
C ILE A 414 -21.25 17.08 12.44
N ARG A 415 -22.39 17.56 11.96
CA ARG A 415 -22.82 17.31 10.58
C ARG A 415 -21.85 18.01 9.60
N SER A 416 -21.10 17.22 8.84
CA SER A 416 -20.21 17.67 7.77
C SER A 416 -20.87 17.51 6.42
N TYR A 417 -20.83 18.51 5.53
CA TYR A 417 -21.59 18.53 4.26
C TYR A 417 -20.80 18.04 3.03
N PHE A 418 -19.70 17.31 3.25
CA PHE A 418 -18.84 16.78 2.18
C PHE A 418 -19.58 15.84 1.23
N ALA A 419 -20.31 14.86 1.79
CA ALA A 419 -20.98 13.82 1.02
C ALA A 419 -22.06 14.34 0.07
N ASP A 420 -22.72 15.45 0.40
CA ASP A 420 -23.95 15.87 -0.29
C ASP A 420 -23.99 17.32 -0.78
N GLU A 421 -23.14 18.21 -0.28
CA GLU A 421 -23.08 19.60 -0.76
C GLU A 421 -21.79 19.94 -1.53
N GLN A 422 -20.74 19.13 -1.45
CA GLN A 422 -19.48 19.35 -2.17
C GLN A 422 -19.53 18.80 -3.60
N ILE A 423 -20.43 19.37 -4.39
CA ILE A 423 -20.84 18.86 -5.71
C ILE A 423 -19.78 18.99 -6.81
N HIS A 424 -18.67 19.71 -6.55
CA HIS A 424 -17.69 20.04 -7.58
C HIS A 424 -16.91 18.82 -8.09
N ILE A 425 -16.79 17.75 -7.30
CA ILE A 425 -16.11 16.50 -7.71
C ILE A 425 -16.61 15.94 -9.06
N SER A 426 -17.90 16.04 -9.36
CA SER A 426 -18.43 15.63 -10.67
C SER A 426 -17.91 16.51 -11.81
N ALA A 427 -17.79 17.82 -11.59
CA ALA A 427 -17.21 18.74 -12.57
C ALA A 427 -15.69 18.54 -12.70
N ASP A 428 -15.00 18.24 -11.60
CA ASP A 428 -13.57 17.98 -11.57
C ASP A 428 -13.20 16.76 -12.43
N ILE A 429 -13.98 15.68 -12.34
CA ILE A 429 -13.79 14.49 -13.17
C ILE A 429 -14.01 14.82 -14.65
N ALA A 430 -15.07 15.56 -14.99
CA ALA A 430 -15.32 15.97 -16.37
C ALA A 430 -14.20 16.88 -16.92
N TYR A 431 -13.71 17.80 -16.09
CA TYR A 431 -12.58 18.67 -16.39
C TYR A 431 -11.30 17.85 -16.63
N ALA A 432 -11.01 16.89 -15.75
CA ALA A 432 -9.83 16.04 -15.83
C ALA A 432 -9.82 15.17 -17.10
N ILE A 433 -10.97 14.60 -17.47
CA ILE A 433 -11.14 13.88 -18.75
C ILE A 433 -10.83 14.81 -19.92
N TRP A 434 -11.39 16.02 -19.92
CA TRP A 434 -11.15 16.98 -20.98
C TRP A 434 -9.66 17.35 -21.08
N GLN A 435 -8.99 17.65 -19.97
CA GLN A 435 -7.55 17.94 -19.94
C GLN A 435 -6.71 16.77 -20.46
N TYR A 436 -7.05 15.53 -20.06
CA TYR A 436 -6.37 14.33 -20.54
C TYR A 436 -6.46 14.19 -22.06
N VAL A 437 -7.67 14.28 -22.63
CA VAL A 437 -7.84 14.15 -24.08
C VAL A 437 -7.13 15.29 -24.80
N GLN A 438 -7.21 16.54 -24.31
CA GLN A 438 -6.53 17.68 -24.93
C GLN A 438 -5.00 17.50 -24.93
N ALA A 439 -4.42 16.99 -23.84
CA ALA A 439 -2.99 16.81 -23.72
C ALA A 439 -2.47 15.60 -24.53
N THR A 440 -3.26 14.54 -24.66
CA THR A 440 -2.82 13.26 -25.24
C THR A 440 -3.29 13.02 -26.68
N GLY A 441 -4.38 13.67 -27.09
CA GLY A 441 -5.06 13.39 -28.36
C GLY A 441 -5.82 12.04 -28.39
N ASP A 442 -6.04 11.40 -27.23
CA ASP A 442 -6.77 10.13 -27.12
C ASP A 442 -8.28 10.32 -27.30
N GLU A 443 -8.70 10.59 -28.54
CA GLU A 443 -10.12 10.69 -28.92
C GLU A 443 -10.89 9.37 -28.69
N GLY A 444 -10.18 8.23 -28.64
CA GLY A 444 -10.75 6.92 -28.34
C GLY A 444 -11.38 6.87 -26.96
N PHE A 445 -10.82 7.60 -25.99
CA PHE A 445 -11.35 7.70 -24.63
C PHE A 445 -12.81 8.18 -24.59
N TRP A 446 -13.24 9.05 -25.51
CA TRP A 446 -14.64 9.49 -25.56
C TRP A 446 -15.59 8.33 -25.87
N LEU A 447 -15.20 7.44 -26.76
CA LEU A 447 -15.97 6.26 -27.16
C LEU A 447 -15.93 5.18 -26.07
N ASP A 448 -14.81 5.10 -25.35
CA ASP A 448 -14.62 4.21 -24.20
C ASP A 448 -15.23 4.79 -22.90
N GLY A 449 -16.40 5.42 -23.00
CA GLY A 449 -17.18 5.86 -21.83
C GLY A 449 -16.89 7.28 -21.34
N GLY A 450 -15.86 7.96 -21.83
CA GLY A 450 -15.60 9.37 -21.47
C GLY A 450 -16.78 10.29 -21.82
N ALA A 451 -17.38 10.12 -23.00
CA ALA A 451 -18.55 10.92 -23.39
C ALA A 451 -19.79 10.61 -22.53
N GLU A 452 -19.96 9.35 -22.10
CA GLU A 452 -21.05 8.96 -21.21
C GLU A 452 -20.93 9.68 -19.86
N ILE A 453 -19.74 9.70 -19.26
CA ILE A 453 -19.48 10.41 -18.01
C ILE A 453 -19.87 11.89 -18.15
N LEU A 454 -19.41 12.58 -19.20
CA LEU A 454 -19.71 14.00 -19.40
C LEU A 454 -21.21 14.26 -19.53
N VAL A 455 -21.94 13.43 -20.27
CA VAL A 455 -23.39 13.57 -20.44
C VAL A 455 -24.12 13.36 -19.10
N GLU A 456 -23.71 12.38 -18.31
CA GLU A 456 -24.34 12.10 -17.01
C GLU A 456 -24.00 13.18 -15.97
N VAL A 457 -22.77 13.68 -15.96
CA VAL A 457 -22.37 14.82 -15.12
C VAL A 457 -23.16 16.08 -15.50
N ALA A 458 -23.29 16.38 -16.79
CA ALA A 458 -24.09 17.52 -17.25
C ALA A 458 -25.57 17.37 -16.83
N ARG A 459 -26.13 16.16 -16.93
CA ARG A 459 -27.50 15.87 -16.48
C ARG A 459 -27.66 16.09 -14.98
N PHE A 460 -26.65 15.77 -14.17
CA PHE A 460 -26.63 16.08 -12.75
C PHE A 460 -26.71 17.58 -12.49
N PHE A 461 -25.82 18.38 -13.09
CA PHE A 461 -25.85 19.84 -12.90
C PHE A 461 -27.15 20.49 -13.38
N VAL A 462 -27.74 20.01 -14.48
CA VAL A 462 -29.06 20.47 -14.94
C VAL A 462 -30.14 20.18 -13.89
N SER A 463 -30.13 18.99 -13.28
CA SER A 463 -31.09 18.64 -12.23
C SER A 463 -30.84 19.35 -10.89
N ARG A 464 -29.59 19.75 -10.62
CA ARG A 464 -29.16 20.42 -9.38
C ARG A 464 -29.37 21.94 -9.43
N ALA A 465 -29.41 22.52 -10.62
CA ALA A 465 -29.56 23.96 -10.84
C ALA A 465 -30.97 24.45 -10.48
N HIS A 466 -31.02 25.57 -9.76
CA HIS A 466 -32.26 26.24 -9.40
C HIS A 466 -32.48 27.46 -10.31
N TRP A 467 -33.63 27.53 -10.99
CA TRP A 467 -34.00 28.71 -11.76
C TRP A 467 -34.49 29.84 -10.84
N ASN A 468 -33.77 30.95 -10.81
CA ASN A 468 -34.17 32.18 -10.12
C ASN A 468 -34.90 33.10 -11.11
N ALA A 469 -36.24 33.06 -11.08
CA ALA A 469 -37.08 33.84 -11.99
C ALA A 469 -36.94 35.36 -11.83
N GLU A 470 -36.73 35.85 -10.61
CA GLU A 470 -36.55 37.28 -10.33
C GLU A 470 -35.27 37.84 -10.95
N ARG A 471 -34.22 37.01 -11.00
CA ARG A 471 -32.91 37.38 -11.58
C ARG A 471 -32.70 36.88 -13.00
N GLY A 472 -33.64 36.11 -13.55
CA GLY A 472 -33.55 35.55 -14.91
C GLY A 472 -32.32 34.65 -15.13
N ARG A 473 -31.90 33.87 -14.13
CA ARG A 473 -30.69 33.03 -14.21
C ARG A 473 -30.80 31.74 -13.39
N TYR A 474 -29.98 30.75 -13.73
CA TYR A 474 -29.77 29.56 -12.90
C TYR A 474 -28.76 29.83 -11.78
N GLU A 475 -28.97 29.22 -10.62
CA GLU A 475 -28.11 29.30 -9.45
C GLU A 475 -27.87 27.89 -8.87
N LEU A 476 -26.65 27.60 -8.43
CA LEU A 476 -26.35 26.46 -7.57
C LEU A 476 -26.35 26.98 -6.13
N ARG A 477 -27.25 26.47 -5.30
CA ARG A 477 -27.46 26.91 -3.92
C ARG A 477 -27.18 25.77 -2.94
N SER A 478 -26.80 26.11 -1.70
CA SER A 478 -26.40 25.16 -0.64
C SER A 478 -25.34 24.19 -1.15
N VAL A 479 -24.16 24.73 -1.37
CA VAL A 479 -23.00 23.99 -1.89
C VAL A 479 -21.79 24.30 -1.02
N LEU A 480 -20.91 23.32 -0.91
CA LEU A 480 -19.59 23.45 -0.34
C LEU A 480 -18.56 23.53 -1.48
N GLY A 481 -17.63 24.47 -1.38
CA GLY A 481 -16.53 24.59 -2.33
C GLY A 481 -15.31 23.78 -1.91
N PRO A 482 -14.16 24.00 -2.59
CA PRO A 482 -12.86 23.53 -2.12
C PRO A 482 -12.46 24.07 -0.73
N ASP A 483 -12.97 25.25 -0.35
CA ASP A 483 -12.85 25.76 1.01
C ASP A 483 -13.91 25.06 1.87
N GLU A 484 -13.44 24.17 2.74
CA GLU A 484 -14.28 23.28 3.56
C GLU A 484 -14.72 23.88 4.90
N TYR A 485 -14.26 25.10 5.23
CA TYR A 485 -14.61 25.83 6.46
C TYR A 485 -15.88 26.67 6.30
#